data_AF-A0A1E7ESB7-F1
#
_entry.id   AF-A0A1E7ESB7-F1
#
_cell.length_a   1.000
_cell.length_b   1.000
_cell.length_c   1.000
_cell.angle_alpha   90.00
_cell.angle_beta   90.00
_cell.angle_gamma   90.00
#
_symmetry.space_group_name_H-M   'P 1'
#
loop_
_entity.id
_entity.type
_entity.pdbx_description
1 polymer ?
#
loop_
_entity_poly.entity_id
_entity_poly.type
_entity_poly.pdbx_seq_one_letter_code
_entity_poly.pdbx_strand_id
1 'polypeptide(L)'
;MSNNNNDAYDNMDPAEIEHIGRKAWKAASRSAKHMSKHSKIVNPSLEKCIPRFERDEVILGDFLGSGGFNDVYEIESIELITNLEDAEHAKKIASPLQKEHRAFCSKHVFRESSQNCRYAMKFLSVDTICDPGRYITGAADLVVEAKFLASLEHPNIIKRT
;
A
#
# COMPACT_ATOMS: atom_id res chain seq x y z
N MET A 1 6.91 -24.15 -13.27
CA MET A 1 5.65 -23.96 -14.00
C MET A 1 5.22 -22.53 -13.75
N SER A 2 5.81 -21.59 -14.50
CA SER A 2 5.63 -20.16 -14.29
C SER A 2 5.76 -19.50 -15.67
N ASN A 3 4.68 -18.88 -16.16
CA ASN A 3 4.68 -17.73 -17.10
C ASN A 3 3.33 -17.43 -17.77
N ASN A 4 2.29 -18.24 -17.62
CA ASN A 4 1.04 -17.99 -18.35
C ASN A 4 0.25 -16.72 -17.93
N ASN A 5 0.49 -16.17 -16.74
CA ASN A 5 -0.32 -15.06 -16.21
C ASN A 5 0.26 -13.67 -16.49
N ASN A 6 1.59 -13.51 -16.52
CA ASN A 6 2.22 -12.23 -16.94
C ASN A 6 1.85 -11.90 -18.38
N ASP A 7 1.87 -12.91 -19.26
CA ASP A 7 1.43 -12.77 -20.65
C ASP A 7 -0.05 -12.34 -20.75
N ALA A 8 -0.91 -12.76 -19.81
CA ALA A 8 -2.32 -12.39 -19.82
C ALA A 8 -2.53 -10.92 -19.44
N TYR A 9 -1.80 -10.40 -18.45
CA TYR A 9 -1.84 -8.98 -18.10
C TYR A 9 -1.30 -8.09 -19.22
N ASP A 10 -0.16 -8.46 -19.80
CA ASP A 10 0.50 -7.70 -20.87
C ASP A 10 -0.36 -7.61 -22.15
N ASN A 11 -1.31 -8.53 -22.31
CA ASN A 11 -2.25 -8.58 -23.43
C ASN A 11 -3.64 -7.97 -23.12
N MET A 12 -3.90 -7.50 -21.90
CA MET A 12 -5.17 -6.85 -21.56
C MET A 12 -5.24 -5.43 -22.11
N ASP A 13 -6.44 -5.02 -22.56
CA ASP A 13 -6.68 -3.65 -22.99
C ASP A 13 -6.47 -2.67 -21.82
N PRO A 14 -5.63 -1.62 -21.97
CA PRO A 14 -5.47 -0.59 -20.96
C PRO A 14 -6.80 0.01 -20.47
N ALA A 15 -7.81 0.14 -21.33
CA ALA A 15 -9.13 0.64 -20.94
C ALA A 15 -9.88 -0.33 -20.01
N GLU A 16 -9.69 -1.63 -20.21
CA GLU A 16 -10.26 -2.67 -19.35
C GLU A 16 -9.58 -2.69 -17.98
N ILE A 17 -8.24 -2.64 -17.95
CA ILE A 17 -7.44 -2.52 -16.71
C ILE A 17 -7.91 -1.31 -15.91
N GLU A 18 -8.07 -0.16 -16.57
CA GLU A 18 -8.53 1.06 -15.93
C GLU A 18 -9.97 0.93 -15.37
N HIS A 19 -10.86 0.25 -16.11
CA HIS A 19 -12.22 -0.02 -15.65
C HIS A 19 -12.26 -0.91 -14.40
N ILE A 20 -11.46 -1.99 -14.38
CA ILE A 20 -11.31 -2.87 -13.22
C ILE A 20 -10.76 -2.06 -12.04
N GLY A 21 -9.70 -1.28 -12.26
CA GLY A 21 -9.10 -0.40 -11.27
C GLY A 21 -10.11 0.58 -10.65
N ARG A 22 -10.96 1.21 -11.47
CA ARG A 22 -12.03 2.10 -10.98
C ARG A 22 -13.05 1.37 -10.11
N LYS A 23 -13.43 0.14 -10.47
CA LYS A 23 -14.34 -0.67 -9.64
C LYS A 23 -13.70 -1.06 -8.30
N ALA A 24 -12.44 -1.48 -8.33
CA ALA A 24 -11.66 -1.83 -7.15
C ALA A 24 -11.52 -0.63 -6.21
N TRP A 25 -11.16 0.54 -6.74
CA TRP A 25 -11.11 1.80 -5.99
C TRP A 25 -12.44 2.14 -5.31
N LYS A 26 -13.57 1.99 -6.03
CA LYS A 26 -14.91 2.22 -5.46
C LYS A 26 -15.21 1.24 -4.33
N ALA A 27 -14.88 -0.04 -4.48
CA ALA A 27 -15.10 -1.05 -3.44
C ALA A 27 -14.24 -0.76 -2.20
N ALA A 28 -12.94 -0.57 -2.40
CA ALA A 28 -11.99 -0.21 -1.34
C ALA A 28 -12.41 1.07 -0.59
N SER A 29 -12.86 2.10 -1.31
CA SER A 29 -13.36 3.34 -0.73
C SER A 29 -14.63 3.14 0.10
N ARG A 30 -15.55 2.27 -0.33
CA ARG A 30 -16.76 1.93 0.45
C ARG A 30 -16.38 1.18 1.73
N SER A 31 -15.49 0.18 1.63
CA SER A 31 -15.00 -0.58 2.79
C SER A 31 -14.29 0.35 3.79
N ALA A 32 -13.45 1.27 3.32
CA ALA A 32 -12.82 2.27 4.16
C ALA A 32 -13.84 3.10 4.96
N LYS A 33 -14.86 3.64 4.27
CA LYS A 33 -15.91 4.47 4.90
C LYS A 33 -16.73 3.67 5.90
N HIS A 34 -17.09 2.44 5.54
CA HIS A 34 -17.84 1.55 6.42
C HIS A 34 -17.05 1.27 7.71
N MET A 35 -15.77 0.91 7.58
CA MET A 35 -14.87 0.68 8.71
C MET A 35 -14.75 1.89 9.62
N SER A 36 -14.52 3.08 9.06
CA SER A 36 -14.41 4.31 9.86
C SER A 36 -15.72 4.70 10.57
N LYS A 37 -16.89 4.28 10.07
CA LYS A 37 -18.18 4.61 10.67
C LYS A 37 -18.64 3.60 11.71
N HIS A 38 -18.33 2.31 11.51
CA HIS A 38 -18.96 1.23 12.27
C HIS A 38 -17.98 0.41 13.13
N SER A 39 -16.67 0.47 12.87
CA SER A 39 -15.70 -0.28 13.67
C SER A 39 -15.38 0.45 14.98
N LYS A 40 -15.44 -0.28 16.09
CA LYS A 40 -14.97 0.21 17.41
C LYS A 40 -13.45 0.19 17.55
N ILE A 41 -12.76 -0.53 16.66
CA ILE A 41 -11.31 -0.71 16.69
C ILE A 41 -10.62 0.39 15.88
N VAL A 42 -11.26 0.87 14.81
CA VAL A 42 -10.62 1.87 13.94
C VAL A 42 -10.58 3.23 14.61
N ASN A 43 -9.38 3.81 14.67
CA ASN A 43 -9.15 5.16 15.19
C ASN A 43 -8.76 6.11 14.04
N PRO A 44 -9.68 6.96 13.54
CA PRO A 44 -9.41 7.87 12.44
C PRO A 44 -8.29 8.89 12.70
N SER A 45 -8.00 9.20 13.96
CA SER A 45 -6.92 10.13 14.31
C SER A 45 -5.55 9.49 14.08
N LEU A 46 -5.39 8.20 14.41
CA LEU A 46 -4.16 7.46 14.14
C LEU A 46 -3.94 7.25 12.63
N GLU A 47 -5.02 7.14 11.85
CA GLU A 47 -4.92 7.05 10.39
C GLU A 47 -4.27 8.27 9.74
N LYS A 48 -4.41 9.46 10.33
CA LYS A 48 -3.78 10.69 9.81
C LYS A 48 -2.26 10.72 10.04
N CYS A 49 -1.78 9.97 11.03
CA CYS A 49 -0.36 9.86 11.35
C CYS A 49 0.39 8.98 10.35
N ILE A 50 -0.31 8.26 9.48
CA ILE A 50 0.35 7.29 8.63
C ILE A 50 1.00 8.00 7.44
N PRO A 51 2.32 7.85 7.25
CA PRO A 51 2.99 8.43 6.10
C PRO A 51 2.39 7.90 4.79
N ARG A 52 2.26 8.81 3.83
CA ARG A 52 1.81 8.53 2.46
C ARG A 52 2.94 8.85 1.50
N PHE A 53 3.10 8.00 0.50
CA PHE A 53 4.11 8.14 -0.53
C PHE A 53 3.43 8.08 -1.89
N GLU A 54 3.94 8.82 -2.87
CA GLU A 54 3.65 8.51 -4.27
C GLU A 54 4.27 7.17 -4.62
N ARG A 55 3.71 6.51 -5.63
CA ARG A 55 4.17 5.19 -6.06
C ARG A 55 5.66 5.19 -6.38
N ASP A 56 6.11 6.21 -7.10
CA ASP A 56 7.48 6.31 -7.62
C ASP A 56 8.51 6.69 -6.55
N GLU A 57 8.06 7.08 -5.35
CA GLU A 57 8.96 7.35 -4.21
C GLU A 57 9.46 6.07 -3.54
N VAL A 58 8.80 4.94 -3.75
CA VAL A 58 9.09 3.70 -3.02
C VAL A 58 9.75 2.68 -3.95
N ILE A 59 11.02 2.38 -3.70
CA ILE A 59 11.78 1.40 -4.47
C ILE A 59 11.64 0.04 -3.81
N LEU A 60 11.15 -0.94 -4.56
CA LEU A 60 10.97 -2.30 -4.09
C LEU A 60 12.28 -3.07 -4.18
N GLY A 61 12.58 -3.83 -3.13
CA GLY A 61 13.69 -4.78 -3.09
C GLY A 61 13.21 -6.22 -3.27
N ASP A 62 13.77 -7.11 -2.47
CA ASP A 62 13.54 -8.55 -2.58
C ASP A 62 12.08 -8.96 -2.35
N PHE A 63 11.64 -9.99 -3.07
CA PHE A 63 10.34 -10.62 -2.85
C PHE A 63 10.34 -11.42 -1.54
N LEU A 64 9.38 -11.12 -0.67
CA LEU A 64 9.23 -11.76 0.63
C LEU A 64 8.24 -12.93 0.62
N GLY A 65 7.23 -12.87 -0.25
CA GLY A 65 6.23 -13.93 -0.36
C GLY A 65 4.91 -13.48 -0.96
N SER A 66 4.07 -14.47 -1.27
CA SER A 66 2.73 -14.26 -1.82
C SER A 66 1.67 -14.79 -0.86
N GLY A 67 0.49 -14.18 -0.92
CA GLY A 67 -0.72 -14.61 -0.25
C GLY A 67 -1.83 -14.90 -1.26
N GLY A 68 -3.06 -15.08 -0.76
CA GLY A 68 -4.21 -15.38 -1.62
C GLY A 68 -4.49 -14.30 -2.69
N PHE A 69 -4.22 -13.03 -2.41
CA PHE A 69 -4.50 -11.94 -3.35
C PHE A 69 -3.32 -10.99 -3.57
N ASN A 70 -2.24 -11.16 -2.81
CA ASN A 70 -1.26 -10.11 -2.61
C ASN A 70 0.14 -10.66 -2.71
N ASP A 71 1.04 -9.82 -3.19
CA ASP A 71 2.47 -10.07 -3.13
C ASP A 71 3.12 -9.08 -2.16
N VAL A 72 4.19 -9.52 -1.52
CA VAL A 72 4.92 -8.76 -0.50
C VAL A 72 6.39 -8.67 -0.90
N TYR A 73 6.92 -7.47 -0.84
CA TYR A 73 8.31 -7.15 -1.17
C TYR A 73 8.93 -6.32 -0.05
N GLU A 74 10.25 -6.38 0.08
CA GLU A 74 11.00 -5.41 0.87
C GLU A 74 10.91 -4.02 0.22
N ILE A 75 11.04 -2.98 1.04
CA ILE A 75 11.31 -1.64 0.53
C ILE A 75 12.82 -1.43 0.58
N GLU A 76 13.48 -1.34 -0.57
CA GLU A 76 14.92 -1.13 -0.64
C GLU A 76 15.29 0.30 -0.22
N SER A 77 14.57 1.28 -0.76
CA SER A 77 14.77 2.69 -0.47
C SER A 77 13.48 3.48 -0.64
N ILE A 78 13.45 4.70 -0.07
CA ILE A 78 12.38 5.67 -0.31
C ILE A 78 13.04 6.97 -0.74
N GLU A 79 12.81 7.34 -2.00
CA GLU A 79 13.33 8.53 -2.65
C GLU A 79 12.24 9.61 -2.65
N LEU A 80 12.28 10.51 -1.67
CA LEU A 80 11.23 11.51 -1.53
C LEU A 80 11.30 12.54 -2.68
N ILE A 81 10.14 12.84 -3.26
CA ILE A 81 9.96 13.92 -4.22
C ILE A 81 10.40 15.24 -3.56
N THR A 82 11.36 15.90 -4.18
CA THR A 82 11.94 17.16 -3.72
C THR A 82 11.00 18.34 -3.96
N ASN A 83 10.34 18.38 -5.11
CA ASN A 83 9.36 19.40 -5.46
C ASN A 83 7.94 18.85 -5.39
N LEU A 84 7.22 19.18 -4.30
CA LEU A 84 5.86 18.67 -4.07
C LEU A 84 4.83 19.14 -5.11
N GLU A 85 5.15 20.15 -5.93
CA GLU A 85 4.27 20.57 -7.02
C GLU A 85 4.16 19.52 -8.14
N ASP A 86 5.18 18.66 -8.26
CA ASP A 86 5.22 17.58 -9.24
C ASP A 86 4.45 16.32 -8.77
N ALA A 87 4.01 16.30 -7.50
CA ALA A 87 3.29 15.16 -6.93
C ALA A 87 1.80 15.19 -7.27
N GLU A 88 1.30 14.09 -7.84
CA GLU A 88 -0.13 13.90 -8.18
C GLU A 88 -1.05 14.16 -6.97
N HIS A 89 -0.61 13.73 -5.78
CA HIS A 89 -1.35 13.84 -4.52
C HIS A 89 -0.70 14.80 -3.52
N ALA A 90 -0.08 15.90 -3.99
CA ALA A 90 0.61 16.90 -3.16
C ALA A 90 -0.13 17.28 -1.86
N LYS A 91 -1.45 17.52 -1.92
CA LYS A 91 -2.28 17.87 -0.75
C LYS A 91 -2.30 16.81 0.36
N LYS A 92 -2.06 15.54 0.02
CA LYS A 92 -2.05 14.41 0.97
C LYS A 92 -0.71 14.24 1.68
N ILE A 93 0.36 14.79 1.13
CA ILE A 93 1.74 14.59 1.60
C ILE A 93 2.43 15.88 2.08
N ALA A 94 1.84 17.05 1.78
CA ALA A 94 2.45 18.35 2.09
C ALA A 94 2.33 18.81 3.55
N SER A 95 1.55 18.13 4.39
CA SER A 95 1.38 18.56 5.79
C SER A 95 2.69 18.41 6.59
N PRO A 96 2.94 19.25 7.62
CA PRO A 96 4.17 19.15 8.42
C PRO A 96 4.39 17.76 9.01
N LEU A 97 3.32 17.14 9.54
CA LEU A 97 3.35 15.78 10.07
C LEU A 97 3.74 14.75 9.01
N GLN A 98 3.21 14.87 7.79
CA GLN A 98 3.56 13.98 6.69
C GLN A 98 5.02 14.15 6.29
N LYS A 99 5.52 15.39 6.19
CA LYS A 99 6.93 15.66 5.88
C LYS A 99 7.87 15.00 6.90
N GLU A 100 7.58 15.14 8.19
CA GLU A 100 8.36 14.55 9.26
C GLU A 100 8.35 13.01 9.20
N HIS A 101 7.16 12.40 9.13
CA HIS A 101 7.04 10.94 9.13
C HIS A 101 7.61 10.29 7.86
N ARG A 102 7.42 10.93 6.71
CA ARG A 102 8.00 10.48 5.43
C ARG A 102 9.53 10.53 5.49
N ALA A 103 10.12 11.62 5.98
CA ALA A 103 11.57 11.75 6.16
C ALA A 103 12.11 10.72 7.15
N PHE A 104 11.38 10.45 8.24
CA PHE A 104 11.75 9.41 9.19
C PHE A 104 11.78 8.03 8.52
N CYS A 105 10.74 7.67 7.75
CA CYS A 105 10.71 6.38 7.05
C CYS A 105 11.85 6.27 6.04
N SER A 106 12.03 7.28 5.18
CA SER A 106 13.11 7.30 4.17
C SER A 106 14.50 7.14 4.79
N LYS A 107 14.77 7.80 5.91
CA LYS A 107 16.05 7.68 6.61
C LYS A 107 16.29 6.32 7.27
N HIS A 108 15.23 5.58 7.62
CA HIS A 108 15.34 4.37 8.43
C HIS A 108 14.81 3.11 7.72
N VAL A 109 14.82 3.10 6.39
CA VAL A 109 14.47 1.93 5.59
C VAL A 109 15.36 0.74 5.95
N PHE A 110 16.67 0.95 6.07
CA PHE A 110 17.62 -0.08 6.49
C PHE A 110 17.99 0.08 7.97
N ARG A 111 18.06 -1.04 8.69
CA ARG A 111 18.60 -1.06 10.06
C ARG A 111 20.03 -1.57 10.03
N GLU A 112 20.99 -0.65 10.21
CA GLU A 112 22.41 -1.00 10.26
C GLU A 112 22.74 -2.04 11.34
N SER A 113 22.07 -1.98 12.50
CA SER A 113 22.34 -2.88 13.63
C SER A 113 21.99 -4.34 13.36
N SER A 114 20.96 -4.60 12.57
CA SER A 114 20.46 -5.95 12.24
C SER A 114 20.68 -6.33 10.78
N GLN A 115 21.30 -5.44 9.99
CA GLN A 115 21.56 -5.62 8.56
C GLN A 115 20.32 -6.09 7.78
N ASN A 116 19.16 -5.48 8.06
CA ASN A 116 17.91 -5.87 7.42
C ASN A 116 17.03 -4.67 7.04
N CYS A 117 16.17 -4.90 6.05
CA CYS A 117 15.11 -3.97 5.70
C CYS A 117 14.08 -3.87 6.83
N ARG A 118 13.62 -2.65 7.10
CA ARG A 118 12.65 -2.35 8.17
C ARG A 118 11.21 -2.47 7.71
N TYR A 119 10.96 -2.37 6.41
CA TYR A 119 9.63 -2.19 5.86
C TYR A 119 9.35 -3.17 4.74
N ALA A 120 8.08 -3.55 4.64
CA ALA A 120 7.57 -4.36 3.55
C ALA A 120 6.42 -3.63 2.88
N MET A 121 6.32 -3.77 1.57
CA MET A 121 5.18 -3.31 0.79
C MET A 121 4.34 -4.51 0.36
N LYS A 122 3.05 -4.45 0.68
CA LYS A 122 2.05 -5.45 0.27
C LYS A 122 1.11 -4.80 -0.72
N PHE A 123 1.00 -5.38 -1.92
CA PHE A 123 0.09 -4.91 -2.97
C PHE A 123 -0.64 -6.09 -3.60
N LEU A 124 -1.70 -5.78 -4.36
CA LEU A 124 -2.45 -6.82 -5.09
C LEU A 124 -1.54 -7.46 -6.12
N SER A 125 -1.51 -8.78 -6.12
CA SER A 125 -0.75 -9.53 -7.12
C SER A 125 -1.29 -9.22 -8.51
N VAL A 126 -0.41 -9.04 -9.49
CA VAL A 126 -0.78 -8.74 -10.88
C VAL A 126 -1.74 -9.80 -11.42
N ASP A 127 -1.52 -11.06 -11.07
CA ASP A 127 -2.37 -12.20 -11.42
C ASP A 127 -3.84 -12.04 -11.02
N THR A 128 -4.13 -11.24 -9.98
CA THR A 128 -5.51 -11.05 -9.54
C THR A 128 -6.32 -10.24 -10.53
N ILE A 129 -5.70 -9.44 -11.41
CA ILE A 129 -6.44 -8.59 -12.36
C ILE A 129 -7.19 -9.39 -13.43
N CYS A 130 -6.68 -10.60 -13.75
CA CYS A 130 -7.33 -11.54 -14.66
C CYS A 130 -8.65 -12.10 -14.10
N ASP A 131 -8.90 -11.95 -12.80
CA ASP A 131 -10.19 -12.19 -12.15
C ASP A 131 -10.68 -10.89 -11.48
N PRO A 132 -11.49 -10.08 -12.19
CA PRO A 132 -11.93 -8.79 -11.68
C PRO A 132 -12.64 -8.89 -10.32
N GLY A 133 -13.38 -9.98 -10.05
CA GLY A 133 -14.06 -10.19 -8.77
C GLY A 133 -13.07 -10.35 -7.63
N ARG A 134 -12.01 -11.13 -7.89
CA ARG A 134 -10.88 -11.33 -6.98
C ARG A 134 -10.09 -10.03 -6.75
N TYR A 135 -9.75 -9.31 -7.81
CA TYR A 135 -9.02 -8.03 -7.72
C TYR A 135 -9.78 -7.00 -6.87
N ILE A 136 -11.09 -6.85 -7.12
CA ILE A 136 -11.96 -5.90 -6.41
C ILE A 136 -12.08 -6.28 -4.93
N THR A 137 -12.24 -7.58 -4.63
CA THR A 137 -12.31 -8.09 -3.25
C THR A 137 -10.99 -7.88 -2.52
N GLY A 138 -9.87 -8.25 -3.14
CA GLY A 138 -8.54 -8.03 -2.57
C GLY A 138 -8.25 -6.56 -2.26
N ALA A 139 -8.65 -5.64 -3.14
CA ALA A 139 -8.49 -4.20 -2.91
C ALA A 139 -9.26 -3.73 -1.67
N ALA A 140 -10.47 -4.26 -1.46
CA ALA A 140 -11.26 -3.97 -0.28
C ALA A 140 -10.62 -4.53 1.00
N ASP A 141 -10.12 -5.76 0.94
CA ASP A 141 -9.48 -6.43 2.07
C ASP A 141 -8.19 -5.71 2.51
N LEU A 142 -7.34 -5.31 1.56
CA LEU A 142 -6.11 -4.54 1.87
C LEU A 142 -6.42 -3.25 2.64
N VAL A 143 -7.48 -2.54 2.26
CA VAL A 143 -7.88 -1.31 2.95
C VAL A 143 -8.41 -1.59 4.36
N VAL A 144 -9.15 -2.69 4.54
CA VAL A 144 -9.65 -3.11 5.85
C VAL A 144 -8.49 -3.50 6.76
N GLU A 145 -7.58 -4.36 6.28
CA GLU A 145 -6.35 -4.74 6.99
C GLU A 145 -5.53 -3.51 7.40
N ALA A 146 -5.29 -2.59 6.46
CA ALA A 146 -4.52 -1.38 6.70
C ALA A 146 -5.16 -0.46 7.76
N LYS A 147 -6.49 -0.44 7.87
CA LYS A 147 -7.22 0.31 8.90
C LYS A 147 -7.17 -0.36 10.28
N PHE A 148 -7.23 -1.69 10.31
CA PHE A 148 -7.03 -2.42 11.55
C PHE A 148 -5.62 -2.21 12.08
N LEU A 149 -4.59 -2.48 11.27
CA LEU A 149 -3.19 -2.30 11.66
C LEU A 149 -2.85 -0.86 12.06
N ALA A 150 -3.46 0.13 11.39
CA ALA A 150 -3.35 1.55 11.75
C ALA A 150 -3.82 1.89 13.17
N SER A 151 -4.69 1.06 13.74
CA SER A 151 -5.35 1.35 15.02
C SER A 151 -4.88 0.44 16.16
N LEU A 152 -3.91 -0.44 15.89
CA LEU A 152 -3.35 -1.36 16.85
C LEU A 152 -1.96 -0.90 17.28
N GLU A 153 -1.70 -0.91 18.58
CA GLU A 153 -0.36 -0.70 19.13
C GLU A 153 -0.06 -1.78 20.17
N HIS A 154 0.87 -2.67 19.84
CA HIS A 154 1.30 -3.76 20.72
C HIS A 154 2.73 -4.20 20.35
N PRO A 155 3.60 -4.56 21.30
CA PRO A 155 4.99 -4.94 21.04
C PRO A 155 5.15 -6.13 20.09
N ASN A 156 4.19 -7.06 20.09
CA ASN A 156 4.20 -8.28 19.28
C ASN A 156 3.29 -8.20 18.04
N ILE A 157 2.74 -7.03 17.70
CA ILE A 157 1.94 -6.83 16.49
C ILE A 157 2.75 -5.93 15.54
N ILE A 158 2.75 -6.30 14.25
CA ILE A 158 3.41 -5.53 13.21
C ILE A 158 2.83 -4.12 13.20
N LYS A 159 3.72 -3.12 13.32
CA LYS A 159 3.34 -1.71 13.26
C LYS A 159 3.26 -1.27 11.80
N ARG A 160 2.23 -0.50 11.48
CA ARG A 160 2.19 0.34 10.29
C ARG A 160 2.98 1.61 10.65
N THR A 161 4.16 1.75 10.07
CA THR A 161 5.22 2.75 10.38
C THR A 161 4.76 4.09 10.91
#